data_AF-A0A4S8EWW5-F1
#
_entry.id   AF-A0A4S8EWW5-F1
#
_cell.length_a   1.000
_cell.length_b   1.000
_cell.length_c   1.000
_cell.angle_alpha   90.00
_cell.angle_beta   90.00
_cell.angle_gamma   90.00
#
_symmetry.space_group_name_H-M   'P 1'
#
loop_
_entity.id
_entity.type
_entity.pdbx_description
1 polymer ?
#
loop_
_entity_poly.entity_id
_entity_poly.type
_entity_poly.pdbx_seq_one_letter_code
_entity_poly.pdbx_strand_id
1 'polypeptide(L)'
;MAAVTGEDTAATVARWCLSHWVCTTSRMFLTQDIRAGVVQGTGWFGSLQHFEFTEPNAAASMYTTAGDYVQLLGALTARRDFLNMILSDVFAVDPQFGVSWGMAGVEQAEAGTYLWQWGNNLGYRAFEMMSVAAGDGFVLMTNGEKGLRLAASLAQSVLPANHGFFRFPLLG
;
A
#
# COMPACT_ATOMS: atom_id res chain seq x y z
N MET A 1 13.38 -1.82 -13.19
CA MET A 1 12.37 -1.97 -14.27
C MET A 1 12.95 -1.55 -15.62
N ALA A 2 13.31 -0.27 -15.84
CA ALA A 2 13.79 0.20 -17.14
C ALA A 2 14.96 -0.58 -17.75
N ALA A 3 15.93 -1.01 -16.94
CA ALA A 3 17.05 -1.82 -17.41
C ALA A 3 16.65 -3.22 -17.94
N VAL A 4 15.47 -3.73 -17.56
CA VAL A 4 14.96 -5.05 -17.95
C VAL A 4 13.88 -4.93 -19.02
N THR A 5 12.99 -3.94 -18.91
CA THR A 5 11.82 -3.79 -19.80
C THR A 5 12.08 -2.87 -20.99
N GLY A 6 13.12 -2.03 -20.94
CA GLY A 6 13.36 -0.97 -21.93
C GLY A 6 12.35 0.19 -21.85
N GLU A 7 11.43 0.16 -20.90
CA GLU A 7 10.37 1.15 -20.68
C GLU A 7 10.58 1.90 -19.37
N ASP A 8 10.11 3.15 -19.29
CA ASP A 8 10.10 3.85 -18.01
C ASP A 8 9.16 3.16 -17.00
N THR A 9 9.31 3.52 -15.72
CA THR A 9 8.55 2.95 -14.61
C THR A 9 7.05 3.14 -14.77
N ALA A 10 6.59 4.32 -15.24
CA ALA A 10 5.17 4.59 -15.40
C ALA A 10 4.56 3.75 -16.52
N ALA A 11 5.23 3.65 -17.66
CA ALA A 11 4.82 2.80 -18.78
C ALA A 11 4.76 1.33 -18.37
N THR A 12 5.79 0.85 -17.66
CA THR A 12 5.85 -0.53 -17.16
C THR A 12 4.67 -0.82 -16.21
N VAL A 13 4.42 0.03 -15.21
CA VAL A 13 3.34 -0.16 -14.23
C VAL A 13 1.96 -0.05 -14.89
N ALA A 14 1.77 0.91 -15.80
CA ALA A 14 0.49 1.06 -16.51
C ALA A 14 0.18 -0.19 -17.36
N ARG A 15 1.19 -0.69 -18.09
CA ARG A 15 1.02 -1.84 -18.99
C ARG A 15 0.82 -3.15 -18.22
N TRP A 16 1.65 -3.45 -17.23
CA TRP A 16 1.65 -4.76 -16.59
C TRP A 16 0.76 -4.86 -15.35
N CYS A 17 0.43 -3.73 -14.74
CA CYS A 17 -0.45 -3.68 -13.58
C CYS A 17 -1.77 -3.00 -13.96
N LEU A 18 -1.79 -1.68 -14.12
CA LEU A 18 -3.05 -0.92 -14.04
C LEU A 18 -4.06 -1.24 -15.14
N SER A 19 -3.61 -1.47 -16.37
CA SER A 19 -4.48 -1.81 -17.51
C SER A 19 -5.12 -3.19 -17.42
N HIS A 20 -4.51 -4.12 -16.68
CA HIS A 20 -5.01 -5.49 -16.54
C HIS A 20 -6.07 -5.62 -15.43
N TRP A 21 -6.11 -4.67 -14.49
CA TRP A 21 -6.87 -4.79 -13.24
C TRP A 21 -7.93 -3.70 -13.04
N VAL A 22 -8.35 -3.02 -14.12
CA VAL A 22 -9.42 -1.99 -14.11
C VAL A 22 -9.08 -0.77 -13.22
N CYS A 23 -7.80 -0.53 -12.92
CA CYS A 23 -7.35 0.65 -12.17
C CYS A 23 -7.30 1.89 -13.08
N THR A 24 -8.47 2.36 -13.51
CA THR A 24 -8.58 3.38 -14.57
C THR A 24 -8.19 4.79 -14.11
N THR A 25 -8.22 5.05 -12.81
CA THR A 25 -7.92 6.36 -12.20
C THR A 25 -6.52 6.44 -11.59
N SER A 26 -5.75 5.36 -11.66
CA SER A 26 -4.43 5.29 -11.03
C SER A 26 -3.31 5.70 -11.99
N ARG A 27 -2.33 6.46 -11.50
CA ARG A 27 -1.17 6.96 -12.27
C ARG A 27 0.08 6.97 -11.40
N MET A 28 1.25 6.82 -12.02
CA MET A 28 2.53 6.91 -11.29
C MET A 28 3.03 8.34 -11.07
N PHE A 29 2.34 9.35 -11.58
CA PHE A 29 2.61 10.77 -11.35
C PHE A 29 1.35 11.55 -11.68
N LEU A 30 1.30 12.82 -11.30
CA LEU A 30 0.10 13.62 -11.48
C LEU A 30 -0.12 13.98 -12.95
N THR A 31 -1.20 13.48 -13.53
CA THR A 31 -1.64 13.80 -14.89
C THR A 31 -2.90 14.67 -14.88
N GLN A 32 -3.18 15.34 -16.00
CA GLN A 32 -4.27 16.31 -16.07
C GLN A 32 -5.66 15.68 -15.88
N ASP A 33 -5.84 14.44 -16.33
CA ASP A 33 -7.10 13.69 -16.24
C ASP A 33 -7.47 13.29 -14.80
N ILE A 34 -6.49 13.14 -13.91
CA ILE A 34 -6.76 12.78 -12.50
C ILE A 34 -6.68 13.98 -11.55
N ARG A 35 -6.15 15.14 -12.01
CA ARG A 35 -5.86 16.31 -11.17
C ARG A 35 -7.08 16.81 -10.38
N ALA A 36 -8.27 16.78 -10.99
CA ALA A 36 -9.50 17.21 -10.32
C ALA A 36 -9.96 16.28 -9.18
N GLY A 37 -9.49 15.03 -9.18
CA GLY A 37 -9.81 14.04 -8.14
C GLY A 37 -8.83 14.02 -6.97
N VAL A 38 -7.69 14.72 -7.07
CA VAL A 38 -6.70 14.77 -5.99
C VAL A 38 -7.23 15.66 -4.86
N VAL A 39 -7.35 15.07 -3.68
CA VAL A 39 -7.78 15.78 -2.47
C VAL A 39 -6.63 16.55 -1.84
N GLN A 40 -6.91 17.70 -1.24
CA GLN A 40 -5.91 18.51 -0.54
C GLN A 40 -5.40 17.78 0.72
N GLY A 41 -4.09 17.61 0.84
CA GLY A 41 -3.44 17.07 2.03
C GLY A 41 -3.48 18.02 3.23
N THR A 42 -3.39 17.47 4.44
CA THR A 42 -3.42 18.24 5.69
C THR A 42 -2.29 17.82 6.62
N GLY A 43 -1.52 18.81 7.09
CA GLY A 43 -0.42 18.63 8.01
C GLY A 43 -0.88 18.36 9.44
N TRP A 44 0.05 17.99 10.31
CA TRP A 44 -0.23 17.66 11.70
C TRP A 44 -1.00 18.75 12.48
N PHE A 45 -0.75 20.02 12.17
CA PHE A 45 -1.40 21.17 12.79
C PHE A 45 -2.55 21.76 11.94
N GLY A 46 -3.01 21.04 10.92
CA GLY A 46 -4.10 21.48 10.04
C GLY A 46 -3.68 22.42 8.91
N SER A 47 -2.38 22.65 8.71
CA SER A 47 -1.89 23.36 7.53
C SER A 47 -2.25 22.61 6.26
N LEU A 48 -2.64 23.33 5.20
CA LEU A 48 -2.83 22.70 3.90
C LEU A 48 -1.47 22.26 3.35
N GLN A 49 -1.39 21.03 2.86
CA GLN A 49 -0.19 20.41 2.31
C GLN A 49 -0.46 19.97 0.88
N HIS A 50 0.38 20.40 -0.04
CA HIS A 50 0.34 19.97 -1.42
C HIS A 50 1.70 19.47 -1.86
N PHE A 51 1.76 18.22 -2.29
CA PHE A 51 2.97 17.59 -2.78
C PHE A 51 2.66 16.89 -4.09
N GLU A 52 3.38 17.29 -5.14
CA GLU A 52 3.23 16.71 -6.47
C GLU A 52 4.49 15.94 -6.85
N PHE A 53 4.32 14.68 -7.23
CA PHE A 53 5.37 13.97 -7.97
C PHE A 53 5.25 14.35 -9.45
N THR A 54 6.28 15.02 -9.96
CA THR A 54 6.41 15.36 -11.38
C THR A 54 7.10 14.26 -12.18
N GLU A 55 7.71 13.30 -11.50
CA GLU A 55 8.36 12.13 -12.10
C GLU A 55 7.92 10.84 -11.39
N PRO A 56 7.85 9.71 -12.12
CA PRO A 56 7.53 8.41 -11.52
C PRO A 56 8.62 7.96 -10.53
N ASN A 57 8.19 7.63 -9.31
CA ASN A 57 8.98 6.99 -8.29
C ASN A 57 8.27 5.72 -7.80
N ALA A 58 8.90 4.58 -8.02
CA ALA A 58 8.35 3.27 -7.66
C ALA A 58 8.04 3.12 -6.16
N ALA A 59 8.70 3.88 -5.29
CA ALA A 59 8.53 3.80 -3.84
C ALA A 59 7.39 4.66 -3.28
N ALA A 60 6.92 5.70 -4.00
CA ALA A 60 6.06 6.70 -3.36
C ALA A 60 5.08 7.48 -4.24
N SER A 61 5.22 7.47 -5.58
CA SER A 61 4.54 8.45 -6.44
C SER A 61 3.19 8.02 -7.00
N MET A 62 2.68 6.86 -6.59
CA MET A 62 1.42 6.36 -7.13
C MET A 62 0.24 7.18 -6.61
N TYR A 63 -0.47 7.81 -7.53
CA TYR A 63 -1.79 8.39 -7.31
C TYR A 63 -2.83 7.32 -7.60
N THR A 64 -3.73 7.08 -6.66
CA THR A 64 -4.76 6.04 -6.78
C THR A 64 -5.94 6.37 -5.87
N THR A 65 -6.98 5.54 -5.91
CA THR A 65 -8.13 5.59 -5.00
C THR A 65 -8.16 4.30 -4.18
N ALA A 66 -8.85 4.31 -3.03
CA ALA A 66 -9.05 3.08 -2.26
C ALA A 66 -9.75 1.98 -3.09
N GLY A 67 -10.66 2.38 -3.98
CA GLY A 67 -11.37 1.49 -4.90
C GLY A 67 -10.46 0.84 -5.94
N ASP A 68 -9.62 1.62 -6.62
CA ASP A 68 -8.66 1.06 -7.59
C ASP A 68 -7.63 0.16 -6.88
N TYR A 69 -7.16 0.58 -5.70
CA TYR A 69 -6.12 -0.15 -4.98
C TYR A 69 -6.63 -1.46 -4.38
N VAL A 70 -7.88 -1.51 -3.89
CA VAL A 70 -8.46 -2.78 -3.41
C VAL A 70 -8.69 -3.77 -4.56
N GLN A 71 -8.98 -3.31 -5.78
CA GLN A 71 -9.05 -4.18 -6.96
C GLN A 71 -7.67 -4.75 -7.31
N LEU A 72 -6.61 -3.93 -7.24
CA LEU A 72 -5.24 -4.39 -7.41
C LEU A 72 -4.85 -5.45 -6.36
N LEU A 73 -5.19 -5.21 -5.09
CA LEU A 73 -4.94 -6.18 -4.03
C LEU A 73 -5.73 -7.47 -4.25
N GLY A 74 -7.04 -7.39 -4.51
CA GLY A 74 -7.88 -8.57 -4.76
C GLY A 74 -7.40 -9.41 -5.95
N ALA A 75 -6.93 -8.74 -7.01
CA ALA A 75 -6.29 -9.40 -8.15
C ALA A 75 -5.01 -10.15 -7.77
N LEU A 76 -4.15 -9.52 -6.96
CA LEU A 76 -2.90 -10.11 -6.48
C LEU A 76 -3.18 -11.32 -5.58
N THR A 77 -4.17 -11.24 -4.70
CA THR A 77 -4.49 -12.31 -3.74
C THR A 77 -5.19 -13.50 -4.39
N ALA A 78 -5.90 -13.29 -5.49
CA ALA A 78 -6.46 -14.36 -6.30
C ALA A 78 -5.38 -15.25 -6.96
N ARG A 79 -4.12 -14.79 -7.00
CA ARG A 79 -3.00 -15.46 -7.66
C ARG A 79 -2.04 -16.10 -6.65
N ARG A 80 -2.21 -17.42 -6.42
CA ARG A 80 -1.36 -18.20 -5.51
C ARG A 80 0.12 -18.15 -5.87
N ASP A 81 0.45 -18.13 -7.15
CA ASP A 81 1.83 -18.00 -7.63
C ASP A 81 2.46 -16.64 -7.27
N PHE A 82 1.67 -15.56 -7.30
CA PHE A 82 2.14 -14.23 -6.88
C PHE A 82 2.30 -14.14 -5.37
N LEU A 83 1.36 -14.68 -4.59
CA LEU A 83 1.49 -14.78 -3.14
C LEU A 83 2.75 -15.57 -2.74
N ASN A 84 2.99 -16.72 -3.39
CA ASN A 84 4.20 -17.51 -3.16
C ASN A 84 5.47 -16.72 -3.51
N MET A 85 5.46 -15.94 -4.60
CA MET A 85 6.59 -15.09 -4.97
C MET A 85 6.86 -14.03 -3.90
N ILE A 86 5.84 -13.31 -3.44
CA ILE A 86 5.97 -12.28 -2.39
C ILE A 86 6.53 -12.87 -1.09
N LEU A 87 6.14 -14.09 -0.75
CA LEU A 87 6.54 -14.79 0.46
C LEU A 87 7.86 -15.57 0.33
N SER A 88 8.42 -15.68 -0.87
CA SER A 88 9.58 -16.57 -1.13
C SER A 88 10.91 -16.07 -0.57
N ASP A 89 11.06 -14.75 -0.40
CA ASP A 89 12.30 -14.11 0.03
C ASP A 89 11.99 -13.01 1.07
N VAL A 90 11.60 -13.46 2.26
CA VAL A 90 11.30 -12.60 3.41
C VAL A 90 12.36 -12.80 4.49
N PHE A 91 12.84 -11.70 5.06
CA PHE A 91 13.77 -11.72 6.18
C PHE A 91 13.12 -11.12 7.43
N ALA A 92 13.42 -11.71 8.59
CA ALA A 92 12.90 -11.21 9.86
C ALA A 92 13.46 -9.81 10.16
N VAL A 93 12.56 -8.87 10.47
CA VAL A 93 12.90 -7.50 10.88
C VAL A 93 12.76 -7.35 12.39
N ASP A 94 11.65 -7.84 12.94
CA ASP A 94 11.41 -7.87 14.38
C ASP A 94 10.66 -9.16 14.76
N PRO A 95 11.39 -10.22 15.16
CA PRO A 95 10.79 -11.50 15.54
C PRO A 95 9.83 -11.39 16.73
N GLN A 96 10.01 -10.40 17.63
CA GLN A 96 9.15 -10.23 18.79
C GLN A 96 7.72 -9.86 18.38
N PHE A 97 7.58 -9.15 17.27
CA PHE A 97 6.29 -8.73 16.71
C PHE A 97 5.86 -9.55 15.51
N GLY A 98 6.59 -10.62 15.18
CA GLY A 98 6.33 -11.44 13.99
C GLY A 98 6.54 -10.70 12.68
N VAL A 99 7.33 -9.60 12.68
CA VAL A 99 7.49 -8.73 11.52
C VAL A 99 8.67 -9.18 10.68
N SER A 100 8.41 -9.40 9.39
CA SER A 100 9.40 -9.67 8.35
C SER A 100 9.20 -8.72 7.16
N TRP A 101 10.18 -8.64 6.27
CA TRP A 101 10.11 -7.81 5.09
C TRP A 101 10.68 -8.51 3.87
N GLY A 102 10.08 -8.23 2.71
CA GLY A 102 10.52 -8.68 1.39
C GLY A 102 9.98 -7.73 0.33
N MET A 103 9.19 -8.24 -0.62
CA MET A 103 8.44 -7.38 -1.56
C MET A 103 7.31 -6.59 -0.87
N ALA A 104 6.83 -7.08 0.26
CA ALA A 104 5.89 -6.43 1.16
C ALA A 104 6.33 -6.63 2.61
N GLY A 105 5.76 -5.84 3.52
CA GLY A 105 5.78 -6.18 4.92
C GLY A 105 4.97 -7.46 5.15
N VAL A 106 5.51 -8.35 5.98
CA VAL A 106 4.84 -9.59 6.37
C VAL A 106 4.72 -9.62 7.88
N GLU A 107 3.54 -9.92 8.37
CA GLU A 107 3.31 -10.22 9.77
C GLU A 107 2.90 -11.69 9.91
N GLN A 108 3.58 -12.40 10.80
CA GLN A 108 3.13 -13.68 11.31
C GLN A 108 2.44 -13.47 12.65
N ALA A 109 1.11 -13.51 12.65
CA ALA A 109 0.29 -13.49 13.86
C ALA A 109 -0.28 -14.89 14.16
N GLU A 110 -0.93 -15.02 15.32
CA GLU A 110 -1.55 -16.28 15.76
C GLU A 110 -2.59 -16.80 14.75
N ALA A 111 -3.39 -15.90 14.17
CA ALA A 111 -4.43 -16.22 13.20
C ALA A 111 -3.90 -16.49 11.78
N GLY A 112 -2.61 -16.26 11.53
CA GLY A 112 -1.97 -16.57 10.25
C GLY A 112 -1.02 -15.48 9.74
N THR A 113 -0.72 -15.58 8.46
CA THR A 113 0.18 -14.66 7.75
C THR A 113 -0.60 -13.51 7.13
N TYR A 114 -0.11 -12.30 7.33
CA TYR A 114 -0.68 -11.07 6.79
C TYR A 114 0.36 -10.34 5.95
N LEU A 115 -0.07 -9.80 4.81
CA LEU A 115 0.72 -8.86 4.03
C LEU A 115 0.28 -7.45 4.37
N TRP A 116 1.22 -6.53 4.47
CA TRP A 116 0.95 -5.13 4.74
C TRP A 116 1.99 -4.24 4.06
N GLN A 117 1.59 -3.00 3.84
CA GLN A 117 2.42 -1.92 3.29
C GLN A 117 1.87 -0.60 3.80
N TRP A 118 2.66 0.46 3.69
CA TRP A 118 2.28 1.78 4.18
C TRP A 118 2.91 2.90 3.36
N GLY A 119 2.25 4.05 3.36
CA GLY A 119 2.68 5.25 2.65
C GLY A 119 2.68 6.47 3.56
N ASN A 120 3.77 7.24 3.48
CA ASN A 120 3.96 8.46 4.24
C ASN A 120 4.49 9.58 3.34
N ASN A 121 3.57 10.24 2.66
CA ASN A 121 3.85 11.44 1.88
C ASN A 121 3.40 12.69 2.65
N LEU A 122 3.96 13.85 2.32
CA LEU A 122 3.60 15.11 2.96
C LEU A 122 2.09 15.38 2.85
N GLY A 123 1.39 15.46 3.98
CA GLY A 123 -0.07 15.65 4.01
C GLY A 123 -0.95 14.42 3.76
N TYR A 124 -0.39 13.23 3.53
CA TYR A 124 -1.17 12.02 3.20
C TYR A 124 -0.66 10.78 3.95
N ARG A 125 -1.57 9.86 4.26
CA ARG A 125 -1.23 8.52 4.78
C ARG A 125 -1.98 7.45 4.03
N ALA A 126 -1.28 6.36 3.73
CA ALA A 126 -1.86 5.14 3.19
C ALA A 126 -1.43 3.95 4.04
N PHE A 127 -2.30 2.96 4.14
CA PHE A 127 -2.02 1.68 4.78
C PHE A 127 -2.90 0.60 4.17
N GLU A 128 -2.35 -0.59 4.02
CA GLU A 128 -3.09 -1.76 3.60
C GLU A 128 -2.67 -2.96 4.44
N MET A 129 -3.62 -3.86 4.64
CA MET A 129 -3.35 -5.13 5.28
C MET A 129 -4.33 -6.17 4.78
N MET A 130 -3.84 -7.40 4.61
CA MET A 130 -4.65 -8.50 4.12
C MET A 130 -4.19 -9.84 4.70
N SER A 131 -5.14 -10.74 4.94
CA SER A 131 -4.88 -12.12 5.31
C SER A 131 -4.57 -12.95 4.08
N VAL A 132 -3.44 -13.66 4.08
CA VAL A 132 -3.08 -14.58 2.98
C VAL A 132 -4.02 -15.79 2.93
N ALA A 133 -4.48 -16.23 4.10
CA ALA A 133 -5.33 -17.41 4.24
C ALA A 133 -6.79 -17.11 3.86
N ALA A 134 -7.37 -16.06 4.44
CA ALA A 134 -8.78 -15.72 4.23
C ALA A 134 -9.02 -14.93 2.93
N GLY A 135 -8.02 -14.18 2.45
CA GLY A 135 -8.20 -13.26 1.33
C GLY A 135 -8.89 -11.95 1.71
N ASP A 136 -9.36 -11.83 2.96
CA ASP A 136 -9.90 -10.59 3.52
C ASP A 136 -8.81 -9.55 3.71
N GLY A 137 -9.16 -8.27 3.62
CA GLY A 137 -8.23 -7.17 3.83
C GLY A 137 -8.90 -5.81 3.71
N PHE A 138 -8.11 -4.77 3.92
CA PHE A 138 -8.57 -3.39 3.79
C PHE A 138 -7.48 -2.47 3.23
N VAL A 139 -7.94 -1.34 2.71
CA VAL A 139 -7.12 -0.22 2.27
C VAL A 139 -7.60 1.03 3.00
N LEU A 140 -6.66 1.74 3.62
CA LEU A 140 -6.85 3.03 4.26
C LEU A 140 -6.08 4.08 3.46
N MET A 141 -6.78 5.13 3.03
CA MET A 141 -6.18 6.31 2.43
C MET A 141 -6.76 7.55 3.09
N THR A 142 -5.89 8.46 3.50
CA THR A 142 -6.29 9.69 4.18
C THR A 142 -5.47 10.86 3.67
N ASN A 143 -6.10 12.03 3.62
CA ASN A 143 -5.47 13.29 3.29
C ASN A 143 -4.96 14.02 4.55
N GLY A 144 -4.46 13.28 5.53
CA GLY A 144 -3.96 13.88 6.78
C GLY A 144 -2.85 13.07 7.42
N GLU A 145 -1.84 13.76 7.95
CA GLU A 145 -0.65 13.15 8.57
C GLU A 145 -0.95 12.30 9.81
N LYS A 146 -2.14 12.45 10.40
CA LYS A 146 -2.62 11.66 11.55
C LYS A 146 -3.35 10.38 11.14
N GLY A 147 -3.55 10.12 9.85
CA GLY A 147 -4.43 9.07 9.35
C GLY A 147 -4.05 7.65 9.74
N LEU A 148 -2.74 7.34 9.87
CA LEU A 148 -2.28 5.99 10.26
C LEU A 148 -2.78 5.56 11.64
N ARG A 149 -3.19 6.49 12.51
CA ARG A 149 -3.79 6.17 13.81
C ARG A 149 -5.08 5.36 13.71
N LEU A 150 -5.72 5.33 12.53
CA LEU A 150 -6.91 4.54 12.26
C LEU A 150 -6.60 3.09 11.88
N ALA A 151 -5.36 2.78 11.48
CA ALA A 151 -4.99 1.48 10.92
C ALA A 151 -5.24 0.31 11.90
N ALA A 152 -4.83 0.46 13.16
CA ALA A 152 -5.00 -0.57 14.19
C ALA A 152 -6.49 -0.87 14.45
N SER A 153 -7.32 0.17 14.57
CA SER A 153 -8.77 0.01 14.78
C SER A 153 -9.46 -0.64 13.58
N LEU A 154 -9.04 -0.29 12.36
CA LEU A 154 -9.55 -0.93 11.13
C LEU A 154 -9.12 -2.40 11.04
N ALA A 155 -7.85 -2.70 11.32
CA ALA A 155 -7.38 -4.09 11.35
C ALA A 155 -8.15 -4.91 12.38
N GLN A 156 -8.34 -4.40 13.60
CA GLN A 156 -9.13 -5.10 14.62
C GLN A 156 -10.57 -5.39 14.17
N SER A 157 -11.16 -4.51 13.35
CA SER A 157 -12.52 -4.64 12.84
C SER A 157 -12.64 -5.59 11.64
N VAL A 158 -11.67 -5.58 10.72
CA VAL A 158 -11.74 -6.31 9.45
C VAL A 158 -10.99 -7.63 9.50
N LEU A 159 -9.89 -7.67 10.25
CA LEU A 159 -8.96 -8.79 10.36
C LEU A 159 -8.73 -9.09 11.85
N PRO A 160 -9.71 -9.63 12.58
CA PRO A 160 -9.58 -9.80 14.03
C PRO A 160 -8.43 -10.76 14.39
N ALA A 161 -7.32 -10.21 14.90
CA ALA A 161 -6.18 -10.94 15.43
C ALA A 161 -5.35 -10.06 16.38
N ASN A 162 -4.45 -10.69 17.15
CA ASN A 162 -3.42 -9.97 17.89
C ASN A 162 -2.28 -9.58 16.95
N HIS A 163 -2.41 -8.40 16.35
CA HIS A 163 -1.41 -7.86 15.42
C HIS A 163 -0.23 -7.22 16.17
N GLY A 164 0.88 -7.97 16.27
CA GLY A 164 2.14 -7.48 16.83
C GLY A 164 2.72 -6.31 16.03
N PHE A 165 2.44 -6.25 14.73
CA PHE A 165 2.89 -5.22 13.82
C PHE A 165 2.54 -3.79 14.30
N PHE A 166 1.36 -3.55 14.89
CA PHE A 166 1.01 -2.20 15.38
C PHE A 166 1.84 -1.73 16.58
N ARG A 167 2.72 -2.57 17.11
CA ARG A 167 3.70 -2.23 18.15
C ARG A 167 5.10 -1.99 17.56
N PHE A 168 5.25 -2.12 16.25
CA PHE A 168 6.51 -1.92 15.54
C PHE A 168 6.86 -0.42 15.45
N PRO A 169 8.04 0.02 15.92
CA PRO A 169 8.36 1.45 16.09
C PRO A 169 8.34 2.32 14.82
N LEU A 170 8.48 1.73 13.63
CA LEU A 170 8.55 2.50 12.37
C LEU A 170 7.20 2.96 11.83
N LEU A 171 6.09 2.53 12.43
CA LEU A 171 4.74 2.95 12.05
C LEU A 171 4.35 4.36 12.56
N GLY A 172 5.12 4.92 13.49
CA GLY A 172 4.90 6.23 14.11
C GLY A 172 4.14 6.21 15.44
#